data_AF-A0A661KAG8-F1
#
_entry.id   AF-A0A661KAG8-F1
#
_cell.length_a   1.000
_cell.length_b   1.000
_cell.length_c   1.000
_cell.angle_alpha   90.00
_cell.angle_beta   90.00
_cell.angle_gamma   90.00
#
_symmetry.space_group_name_H-M   'P 1'
#
loop_
_entity.id
_entity.type
_entity.pdbx_description
1 polymer ?
#
loop_
_entity_poly.entity_id
_entity_poly.type
_entity_poly.pdbx_seq_one_letter_code
_entity_poly.pdbx_strand_id
1 'polypeptide(L)'
;MIKKLKEKLRKKKKEGVEVKSRQAKTLREKIEGHTEAITFAEAGLQTQAQEMIREEIAEKAKVVVVGHDDTFSKEVMDYAIGFAERMGYEIVALNVGPITKPNTEALGPYCDLVRSQFEKRCEENVEAFEKACEERGIPFRHVVKFGEVDDCIREVHDELKRVEFVIADPESCPEEGKVAIPVFCMAQ
;
A
#
# COMPACT_ATOMS: atom_id res chain seq x y z
N MET A 1 -52.78 13.10 6.37
CA MET A 1 -51.42 12.69 6.81
C MET A 1 -50.49 12.23 5.68
N ILE A 2 -50.96 12.11 4.41
CA ILE A 2 -50.17 11.53 3.30
C ILE A 2 -49.19 12.54 2.65
N LYS A 3 -49.44 13.86 2.76
CA LYS A 3 -48.57 14.92 2.21
C LYS A 3 -47.23 15.04 2.95
N LYS A 4 -47.21 14.93 4.29
CA LYS A 4 -45.98 14.98 5.11
C LYS A 4 -45.07 13.75 4.90
N LEU A 5 -45.63 12.61 4.48
CA LEU A 5 -44.88 11.39 4.21
C LEU A 5 -44.17 11.45 2.84
N LYS A 6 -44.84 12.01 1.81
CA LYS A 6 -44.22 12.23 0.49
C LYS A 6 -43.10 13.27 0.53
N GLU A 7 -43.19 14.28 1.39
CA GLU A 7 -42.14 15.29 1.54
C GLU A 7 -40.88 14.75 2.23
N LYS A 8 -41.04 13.84 3.21
CA LYS A 8 -39.93 13.11 3.85
C LYS A 8 -39.25 12.11 2.90
N LEU A 9 -40.01 11.44 2.03
CA LEU A 9 -39.45 10.52 1.02
C LEU A 9 -38.73 11.26 -0.11
N ARG A 10 -39.17 12.48 -0.45
CA ARG A 10 -38.54 13.31 -1.48
C ARG A 10 -37.25 14.01 -0.99
N LYS A 11 -37.11 14.22 0.32
CA LYS A 11 -35.87 14.74 0.94
C LYS A 11 -34.77 13.70 1.10
N LYS A 12 -35.08 12.40 1.07
CA LYS A 12 -34.11 11.31 1.26
C LYS A 12 -33.43 10.83 -0.04
N LYS A 13 -33.67 11.51 -1.17
CA LYS A 13 -33.17 11.13 -2.51
C LYS A 13 -32.16 12.14 -3.11
N LYS A 14 -31.40 12.82 -2.25
CA LYS A 14 -30.28 13.67 -2.66
C LYS A 14 -29.16 13.56 -1.63
N GLU A 15 -28.38 12.50 -1.78
CA GLU A 15 -26.98 12.42 -1.37
C GLU A 15 -26.48 11.14 -2.04
N GLY A 16 -26.43 11.19 -3.37
CA GLY A 16 -25.56 10.29 -4.10
C GLY A 16 -24.15 10.70 -3.71
N VAL A 17 -23.54 9.94 -2.82
CA VAL A 17 -22.10 10.04 -2.58
C VAL A 17 -21.45 9.71 -3.92
N GLU A 18 -20.89 10.72 -4.58
CA GLU A 18 -20.03 10.52 -5.73
C GLU A 18 -18.76 9.86 -5.19
N VAL A 19 -18.78 8.53 -5.13
CA VAL A 19 -17.60 7.74 -4.83
C VAL A 19 -16.70 7.88 -6.04
N LYS A 20 -15.85 8.92 -6.04
CA LYS A 20 -14.67 8.97 -6.91
C LYS A 20 -13.72 7.89 -6.41
N SER A 21 -14.05 6.62 -6.68
CA SER A 21 -13.17 5.52 -6.33
C SER A 21 -11.89 5.70 -7.13
N ARG A 22 -10.77 5.85 -6.42
CA ARG A 22 -9.45 5.99 -7.04
C ARG A 22 -9.07 4.74 -7.85
N GLN A 23 -9.78 3.63 -7.68
CA GLN A 23 -9.80 2.50 -8.61
C GLN A 23 -9.97 2.99 -10.06
N ALA A 24 -10.86 3.94 -10.33
CA ALA A 24 -11.03 4.52 -11.67
C ALA A 24 -9.79 5.25 -12.17
N LYS A 25 -8.97 5.84 -11.27
CA LYS A 25 -7.73 6.53 -11.64
C LYS A 25 -6.60 5.54 -11.94
N THR A 26 -6.39 4.53 -11.10
CA THR A 26 -5.37 3.48 -11.33
C THR A 26 -5.74 2.57 -12.51
N LEU A 27 -7.04 2.26 -12.69
CA LEU A 27 -7.53 1.58 -13.90
C LEU A 27 -7.30 2.43 -15.15
N ARG A 28 -7.54 3.74 -15.06
CA ARG A 28 -7.31 4.66 -16.17
C ARG A 28 -5.83 4.76 -16.54
N GLU A 29 -4.93 4.84 -15.57
CA GLU A 29 -3.48 4.80 -15.80
C GLU A 29 -3.05 3.49 -16.51
N LYS A 30 -3.58 2.33 -16.07
CA LYS A 30 -3.36 1.05 -16.78
C LYS A 30 -3.93 1.03 -18.20
N ILE A 31 -5.15 1.56 -18.40
CA ILE A 31 -5.78 1.66 -19.72
C ILE A 31 -4.96 2.57 -20.64
N GLU A 32 -4.48 3.71 -20.12
CA GLU A 32 -3.65 4.65 -20.88
C GLU A 32 -2.34 3.99 -21.32
N GLY A 33 -1.63 3.28 -20.43
CA GLY A 33 -0.40 2.53 -20.79
C GLY A 33 -0.63 1.43 -21.85
N HIS A 34 -1.72 0.68 -21.75
CA HIS A 34 -2.06 -0.31 -22.78
C HIS A 34 -2.47 0.36 -24.11
N THR A 35 -3.20 1.47 -24.06
CA THR A 35 -3.61 2.22 -25.25
C THR A 35 -2.38 2.78 -25.97
N GLU A 36 -1.39 3.26 -25.22
CA GLU A 36 -0.11 3.71 -25.75
C GLU A 36 0.62 2.55 -26.45
N ALA A 37 0.77 1.40 -25.78
CA ALA A 37 1.37 0.20 -26.39
C ALA A 37 0.65 -0.26 -27.67
N ILE A 38 -0.69 -0.23 -27.69
CA ILE A 38 -1.50 -0.53 -28.87
C ILE A 38 -1.21 0.48 -29.99
N THR A 39 -1.18 1.77 -29.68
CA THR A 39 -0.92 2.84 -30.66
C THR A 39 0.45 2.68 -31.31
N PHE A 40 1.50 2.37 -30.53
CA PHE A 40 2.83 2.08 -31.06
C PHE A 40 2.82 0.83 -31.96
N ALA A 41 2.10 -0.23 -31.57
CA ALA A 41 1.97 -1.42 -32.38
C ALA A 41 1.24 -1.15 -33.73
N GLU A 42 0.16 -0.35 -33.70
CA GLU A 42 -0.59 0.05 -34.89
C GLU A 42 0.22 0.96 -35.83
N ALA A 43 1.12 1.79 -35.28
CA ALA A 43 2.05 2.62 -36.04
C ALA A 43 3.24 1.83 -36.65
N GLY A 44 3.27 0.51 -36.49
CA GLY A 44 4.37 -0.35 -36.98
C GLY A 44 5.62 -0.35 -36.10
N LEU A 45 5.56 0.29 -34.92
CA LEU A 45 6.64 0.39 -33.94
C LEU A 45 6.58 -0.77 -32.94
N GLN A 46 6.57 -2.00 -33.45
CA GLN A 46 6.39 -3.21 -32.64
C GLN A 46 7.46 -3.39 -31.56
N THR A 47 8.71 -3.01 -31.82
CA THR A 47 9.80 -3.12 -30.84
C THR A 47 9.54 -2.25 -29.61
N GLN A 48 9.09 -1.01 -29.80
CA GLN A 48 8.83 -0.06 -28.72
C GLN A 48 7.59 -0.48 -27.91
N ALA A 49 6.53 -0.93 -28.58
CA ALA A 49 5.37 -1.52 -27.92
C ALA A 49 5.76 -2.75 -27.06
N GLN A 50 6.64 -3.61 -27.57
CA GLN A 50 7.13 -4.77 -26.84
C GLN A 50 8.05 -4.39 -25.67
N GLU A 51 8.90 -3.38 -25.82
CA GLU A 51 9.76 -2.89 -24.74
C GLU A 51 8.94 -2.33 -23.59
N MET A 52 7.91 -1.51 -23.84
CA MET A 52 7.04 -1.00 -22.78
C MET A 52 6.30 -2.11 -22.03
N ILE A 53 5.74 -3.09 -22.76
CA ILE A 53 5.08 -4.25 -22.14
C ILE A 53 6.10 -5.08 -21.35
N ARG A 54 7.33 -5.25 -21.87
CA ARG A 54 8.40 -5.98 -21.18
C ARG A 54 8.86 -5.28 -19.91
N GLU A 55 9.02 -3.97 -19.93
CA GLU A 55 9.40 -3.18 -18.75
C GLU A 55 8.33 -3.28 -17.66
N GLU A 56 7.05 -3.20 -18.04
CA GLU A 56 5.94 -3.36 -17.11
C GLU A 56 5.86 -4.79 -16.52
N ILE A 57 6.10 -5.81 -17.34
CA ILE A 57 6.15 -7.22 -16.88
C ILE A 57 7.41 -7.48 -16.03
N ALA A 58 8.53 -6.84 -16.35
CA ALA A 58 9.81 -7.00 -15.67
C ALA A 58 9.80 -6.41 -14.26
N GLU A 59 9.02 -5.34 -14.03
CA GLU A 59 8.76 -4.81 -12.70
C GLU A 59 8.09 -5.90 -11.85
N LYS A 60 8.71 -6.40 -10.77
CA LYS A 60 8.08 -7.47 -9.97
C LYS A 60 6.83 -6.96 -9.25
N ALA A 61 5.81 -7.82 -9.20
CA ALA A 61 4.64 -7.59 -8.34
C ALA A 61 5.06 -7.59 -6.87
N LYS A 62 4.44 -6.72 -6.09
CA LYS A 62 4.81 -6.47 -4.69
C LYS A 62 3.66 -6.77 -3.77
N VAL A 63 4.00 -7.32 -2.61
CA VAL A 63 3.13 -7.40 -1.45
C VAL A 63 3.66 -6.47 -0.37
N VAL A 64 2.80 -5.58 0.14
CA VAL A 64 3.15 -4.74 1.28
C VAL A 64 2.79 -5.47 2.56
N VAL A 65 3.73 -5.54 3.50
CA VAL A 65 3.55 -6.18 4.79
C VAL A 65 3.62 -5.10 5.86
N VAL A 66 2.53 -4.86 6.57
CA VAL A 66 2.43 -3.82 7.60
C VAL A 66 2.63 -4.45 8.97
N GLY A 67 3.70 -4.03 9.65
CA GLY A 67 4.03 -4.47 10.99
C GLY A 67 3.27 -3.70 12.07
N HIS A 68 3.42 -4.15 13.31
CA HIS A 68 2.95 -3.43 14.49
C HIS A 68 4.09 -2.67 15.14
N ASP A 69 3.93 -1.35 15.27
CA ASP A 69 4.97 -0.42 15.71
C ASP A 69 6.29 -0.64 14.95
N ASP A 70 7.36 -0.99 15.68
CA ASP A 70 8.72 -1.23 15.19
C ASP A 70 9.00 -2.71 14.90
N THR A 71 7.99 -3.59 14.90
CA THR A 71 8.17 -5.04 14.76
C THR A 71 7.19 -5.68 13.76
N PHE A 72 7.43 -6.94 13.42
CA PHE A 72 6.52 -7.79 12.64
C PHE A 72 6.26 -9.07 13.42
N SER A 73 5.00 -9.48 13.53
CA SER A 73 4.69 -10.77 14.14
C SER A 73 5.27 -11.93 13.34
N LYS A 74 5.58 -13.03 14.01
CA LYS A 74 6.10 -14.23 13.34
C LYS A 74 5.08 -14.81 12.36
N GLU A 75 3.80 -14.72 12.73
CA GLU A 75 2.67 -15.17 11.94
C GLU A 75 2.57 -14.42 10.61
N VAL A 76 2.68 -13.08 10.65
CA VAL A 76 2.68 -12.24 9.43
C VAL A 76 3.92 -12.49 8.59
N MET A 77 5.11 -12.60 9.20
CA MET A 77 6.34 -12.91 8.47
C MET A 77 6.25 -14.26 7.75
N ASP A 78 5.91 -15.33 8.46
CA ASP A 78 5.80 -16.69 7.91
C ASP A 78 4.79 -16.74 6.76
N TYR A 79 3.64 -16.07 6.91
CA TYR A 79 2.62 -16.01 5.89
C TYR A 79 3.09 -15.22 4.66
N ALA A 80 3.65 -14.03 4.86
CA ALA A 80 4.12 -13.17 3.77
C ALA A 80 5.23 -13.84 2.96
N ILE A 81 6.19 -14.48 3.63
CA ILE A 81 7.28 -15.23 3.01
C ILE A 81 6.73 -16.39 2.17
N GLY A 82 5.88 -17.23 2.76
CA GLY A 82 5.31 -18.38 2.05
C GLY A 82 4.45 -17.95 0.86
N PHE A 83 3.75 -16.83 0.96
CA PHE A 83 3.01 -16.25 -0.14
C PHE A 83 3.94 -15.76 -1.25
N ALA A 84 4.92 -14.91 -0.91
CA ALA A 84 5.78 -14.25 -1.87
C ALA A 84 6.65 -15.25 -2.64
N GLU A 85 7.14 -16.29 -1.96
CA GLU A 85 7.90 -17.39 -2.55
C GLU A 85 7.09 -18.09 -3.65
N ARG A 86 5.84 -18.45 -3.36
CA ARG A 86 4.96 -19.14 -4.31
C ARG A 86 4.58 -18.29 -5.51
N MET A 87 4.39 -16.99 -5.30
CA MET A 87 3.90 -16.06 -6.32
C MET A 87 5.03 -15.37 -7.08
N GLY A 88 6.27 -15.48 -6.60
CA GLY A 88 7.43 -14.76 -7.14
C GLY A 88 7.37 -13.25 -6.90
N TYR A 89 6.75 -12.83 -5.80
CA TYR A 89 6.55 -11.42 -5.47
C TYR A 89 7.72 -10.87 -4.67
N GLU A 90 7.91 -9.56 -4.73
CA GLU A 90 8.76 -8.80 -3.81
C GLU A 90 7.98 -8.46 -2.54
N ILE A 91 8.65 -8.54 -1.39
CA ILE A 91 8.10 -8.12 -0.11
C ILE A 91 8.54 -6.69 0.19
N VAL A 92 7.57 -5.83 0.50
CA VAL A 92 7.80 -4.48 1.00
C VAL A 92 7.34 -4.44 2.46
N ALA A 93 8.27 -4.54 3.40
CA ALA A 93 8.01 -4.42 4.83
C ALA A 93 7.82 -2.94 5.21
N LEU A 94 6.68 -2.59 5.79
CA LEU A 94 6.29 -1.24 6.17
C LEU A 94 6.10 -1.15 7.69
N ASN A 95 6.94 -0.34 8.34
CA ASN A 95 6.68 0.13 9.71
C ASN A 95 6.09 1.54 9.68
N VAL A 96 5.05 1.75 10.47
CA VAL A 96 4.38 3.05 10.59
C VAL A 96 4.61 3.60 11.98
N GLY A 97 5.42 4.64 12.07
CA GLY A 97 5.72 5.35 13.30
C GLY A 97 4.67 6.41 13.66
N PRO A 98 4.62 6.83 14.92
CA PRO A 98 3.64 7.78 15.41
C PRO A 98 3.78 9.15 14.75
N ILE A 99 2.65 9.85 14.60
CA ILE A 99 2.62 11.22 14.09
C ILE A 99 3.32 12.16 15.08
N THR A 100 4.50 12.65 14.71
CA THR A 100 5.22 13.68 15.45
C THR A 100 5.15 15.01 14.69
N LYS A 101 4.05 15.75 14.86
CA LYS A 101 3.95 17.13 14.38
C LYS A 101 4.41 18.07 15.50
N PRO A 102 5.47 18.87 15.30
CA PRO A 102 5.86 19.85 16.30
C PRO A 102 4.76 20.92 16.40
N ASN A 103 4.10 20.99 17.56
CA ASN A 103 3.11 22.06 17.84
C ASN A 103 3.79 23.42 18.07
N THR A 104 5.11 23.44 18.26
CA THR A 104 5.96 24.63 18.41
C THR A 104 7.37 24.32 17.89
N GLU A 105 8.09 25.33 17.40
CA GLU A 105 9.47 25.17 16.88
C GLU A 105 10.45 24.62 17.93
N ALA A 106 10.20 24.89 19.22
CA ALA A 106 11.01 24.41 20.34
C ALA A 106 10.96 22.88 20.54
N LEU A 107 9.90 22.20 20.05
CA LEU A 107 9.75 20.75 20.16
C LEU A 107 10.33 19.99 18.97
N GLY A 108 10.79 20.68 17.92
CA GLY A 108 11.39 20.07 16.72
C GLY A 108 12.48 19.03 17.04
N PRO A 109 13.52 19.38 17.83
CA PRO A 109 14.59 18.45 18.16
C PRO A 109 14.14 17.20 18.93
N TYR A 110 13.07 17.31 19.72
CA TYR A 110 12.48 16.17 20.42
C TYR A 110 11.73 15.26 19.46
N CYS A 111 10.95 15.82 18.53
CA CYS A 111 10.30 15.05 17.47
C CYS A 111 11.32 14.31 16.60
N ASP A 112 12.42 14.95 16.22
CA ASP A 112 13.49 14.34 15.43
C ASP A 112 14.16 13.18 16.18
N LEU A 113 14.41 13.34 17.49
CA LEU A 113 14.95 12.28 18.33
C LEU A 113 14.01 11.06 18.39
N VAL A 114 12.71 11.28 18.57
CA VAL A 114 11.71 10.20 18.59
C VAL A 114 11.66 9.46 17.26
N ARG A 115 11.73 10.18 16.13
CA ARG A 115 11.75 9.58 14.79
C ARG A 115 12.99 8.74 14.56
N SER A 116 14.17 9.29 14.87
CA SER A 116 15.44 8.58 14.73
C SER A 116 15.51 7.33 15.63
N GLN A 117 14.99 7.39 16.85
CA GLN A 117 14.90 6.22 17.72
C GLN A 117 13.93 5.16 17.20
N PHE A 118 12.84 5.57 16.56
CA PHE A 118 11.90 4.64 15.94
C PHE A 118 12.52 3.96 14.72
N GLU A 119 13.14 4.73 13.81
CA GLU A 119 13.85 4.19 12.64
C GLU A 119 14.91 3.17 13.04
N LYS A 120 15.75 3.50 14.03
CA LYS A 120 16.78 2.59 14.51
C LYS A 120 16.21 1.27 15.02
N ARG A 121 15.12 1.32 15.78
CA ARG A 121 14.47 0.09 16.26
C ARG A 121 13.85 -0.73 15.13
N CYS A 122 13.27 -0.06 14.14
CA CYS A 122 12.74 -0.75 12.94
C CYS A 122 13.87 -1.46 12.18
N GLU A 123 15.03 -0.82 12.00
CA GLU A 123 16.21 -1.44 11.36
C GLU A 123 16.72 -2.66 12.13
N GLU A 124 16.77 -2.59 13.46
CA GLU A 124 17.19 -3.72 14.31
C GLU A 124 16.19 -4.89 14.23
N ASN A 125 14.89 -4.59 14.27
CA ASN A 125 13.84 -5.61 14.32
C ASN A 125 13.53 -6.23 12.95
N VAL A 126 13.76 -5.52 11.85
CA VAL A 126 13.49 -6.03 10.49
C VAL A 126 14.55 -7.04 10.03
N GLU A 127 15.74 -7.04 10.62
CA GLU A 127 16.88 -7.87 10.20
C GLU A 127 16.52 -9.37 10.10
N ALA A 128 15.72 -9.87 11.04
CA ALA A 128 15.25 -11.25 11.03
C ALA A 128 14.34 -11.56 9.82
N PHE A 129 13.49 -10.60 9.44
CA PHE A 129 12.59 -10.73 8.30
C PHE A 129 13.37 -10.67 6.98
N GLU A 130 14.30 -9.71 6.87
CA GLU A 130 15.15 -9.56 5.69
C GLU A 130 15.96 -10.84 5.43
N LYS A 131 16.63 -11.38 6.46
CA LYS A 131 17.39 -12.64 6.36
C LYS A 131 16.52 -13.81 5.92
N ALA A 132 15.33 -13.95 6.49
CA ALA A 132 14.41 -15.03 6.13
C ALA A 132 13.93 -14.92 4.66
N CYS A 133 13.83 -13.70 4.13
CA CYS A 133 13.54 -13.48 2.70
C CYS A 133 14.74 -13.79 1.82
N GLU A 134 15.94 -13.37 2.22
CA GLU A 134 17.20 -13.62 1.51
C GLU A 134 17.49 -15.11 1.37
N GLU A 135 17.31 -15.89 2.45
CA GLU A 135 17.48 -17.35 2.46
C GLU A 135 16.58 -18.07 1.44
N ARG A 136 15.47 -17.45 1.06
CA ARG A 136 14.51 -17.98 0.08
C ARG A 136 14.56 -17.29 -1.28
N GLY A 137 15.51 -16.37 -1.49
CA GLY A 137 15.67 -15.63 -2.73
C GLY A 137 14.51 -14.67 -3.04
N ILE A 138 13.79 -14.22 -2.01
CA ILE A 138 12.68 -13.29 -2.14
C ILE A 138 13.24 -11.86 -2.09
N PRO A 139 13.00 -11.02 -3.12
CA PRO A 139 13.39 -9.62 -3.05
C PRO A 139 12.68 -8.93 -1.89
N PHE A 140 13.45 -8.19 -1.09
CA PHE A 140 12.96 -7.55 0.12
C PHE A 140 13.31 -6.07 0.10
N ARG A 141 12.37 -5.24 0.56
CA ARG A 141 12.56 -3.82 0.80
C ARG A 141 11.92 -3.44 2.12
N HIS A 142 12.64 -2.71 2.95
CA HIS A 142 12.09 -2.11 4.16
C HIS A 142 11.79 -0.62 3.95
N VAL A 143 10.64 -0.18 4.45
CA VAL A 143 10.17 1.21 4.38
C VAL A 143 9.65 1.62 5.75
N VAL A 144 10.10 2.78 6.22
CA VAL A 144 9.57 3.40 7.44
C VAL A 144 8.81 4.67 7.05
N LYS A 145 7.57 4.80 7.50
CA LYS A 145 6.74 6.00 7.32
C LYS A 145 6.22 6.47 8.68
N PHE A 146 5.76 7.72 8.75
CA PHE A 146 5.21 8.30 9.97
C PHE A 146 3.86 8.90 9.66
N GLY A 147 2.81 8.47 10.36
CA GLY A 147 1.46 8.78 9.91
C GLY A 147 0.39 7.92 10.53
N GLU A 148 -0.81 8.05 9.98
CA GLU A 148 -1.84 7.02 10.10
C GLU A 148 -1.53 5.88 9.13
N VAL A 149 -1.84 4.65 9.54
CA VAL A 149 -1.56 3.44 8.74
C VAL A 149 -2.19 3.52 7.35
N ASP A 150 -3.46 3.96 7.27
CA ASP A 150 -4.19 4.12 6.01
C ASP A 150 -3.46 5.05 5.02
N ASP A 151 -2.93 6.16 5.52
CA ASP A 151 -2.23 7.16 4.74
C ASP A 151 -0.88 6.63 4.27
N CYS A 152 -0.13 5.97 5.16
CA CYS A 152 1.16 5.38 4.82
C CYS A 152 1.04 4.26 3.78
N ILE A 153 0.04 3.38 3.88
CA ILE A 153 -0.20 2.34 2.87
C ILE A 153 -0.49 2.97 1.51
N ARG A 154 -1.30 4.03 1.48
CA ARG A 154 -1.64 4.76 0.25
C ARG A 154 -0.42 5.45 -0.34
N GLU A 155 0.42 6.08 0.46
CA GLU A 155 1.68 6.67 0.02
C GLU A 155 2.60 5.63 -0.58
N VAL A 156 2.79 4.49 0.09
CA VAL A 156 3.63 3.39 -0.40
C VAL A 156 3.11 2.83 -1.72
N HIS A 157 1.79 2.68 -1.87
CA HIS A 157 1.20 2.24 -3.13
C HIS A 157 1.34 3.27 -4.26
N ASP A 158 1.29 4.57 -3.94
CA ASP A 158 1.49 5.63 -4.93
C ASP A 158 2.98 5.74 -5.36
N GLU A 159 3.90 5.47 -4.43
CA GLU A 159 5.36 5.48 -4.67
C GLU A 159 5.85 4.22 -5.39
N LEU A 160 5.24 3.06 -5.09
CA LEU A 160 5.67 1.76 -5.60
C LEU A 160 4.73 1.23 -6.67
N LYS A 161 5.30 0.94 -7.84
CA LYS A 161 4.57 0.27 -8.92
C LYS A 161 4.26 -1.19 -8.56
N ARG A 162 3.10 -1.65 -9.03
CA ARG A 162 2.64 -3.05 -8.96
C ARG A 162 2.49 -3.61 -7.54
N VAL A 163 2.02 -2.80 -6.60
CA VAL A 163 1.52 -3.31 -5.31
C VAL A 163 0.15 -3.96 -5.55
N GLU A 164 0.05 -5.27 -5.33
CA GLU A 164 -1.16 -6.04 -5.63
C GLU A 164 -2.11 -6.13 -4.42
N PHE A 165 -1.55 -6.29 -3.21
CA PHE A 165 -2.32 -6.34 -1.97
C PHE A 165 -1.43 -6.08 -0.74
N VAL A 166 -2.08 -5.92 0.41
CA VAL A 166 -1.45 -5.64 1.71
C VAL A 166 -1.73 -6.79 2.68
N ILE A 167 -0.72 -7.21 3.43
CA ILE A 167 -0.85 -8.11 4.59
C ILE A 167 -0.57 -7.27 5.83
N ALA A 168 -1.44 -7.33 6.83
CA ALA A 168 -1.26 -6.57 8.07
C ALA A 168 -1.43 -7.45 9.30
N ASP A 169 -0.69 -7.09 10.35
CA ASP A 169 -1.00 -7.55 11.70
C ASP A 169 -2.40 -7.08 12.12
N PRO A 170 -3.13 -7.85 12.95
CA PRO A 170 -4.47 -7.48 13.42
C PRO A 170 -4.52 -6.08 14.04
N GLU A 171 -3.47 -5.71 14.79
CA GLU A 171 -3.32 -4.44 15.49
C GLU A 171 -3.01 -3.27 14.53
N SER A 172 -2.52 -3.57 13.34
CA SER A 172 -2.16 -2.60 12.29
C SER A 172 -3.11 -2.67 11.10
N CYS A 173 -4.28 -3.29 11.27
CA CYS A 173 -5.26 -3.41 10.21
C CYS A 173 -5.88 -2.02 9.91
N PRO A 174 -5.79 -1.51 8.67
CA PRO A 174 -6.45 -0.26 8.28
C PRO A 174 -7.97 -0.38 8.37
N GLU A 175 -8.67 0.75 8.53
CA GLU A 175 -10.13 0.72 8.59
C GLU A 175 -10.73 0.30 7.24
N GLU A 176 -11.80 -0.52 7.29
CA GLU A 176 -12.48 -1.03 6.10
C GLU A 176 -12.89 0.10 5.15
N GLY A 177 -12.44 0.01 3.89
CA GLY A 177 -12.81 0.93 2.82
C GLY A 177 -12.01 2.24 2.75
N LYS A 178 -11.04 2.47 3.64
CA LYS A 178 -10.13 3.63 3.52
C LYS A 178 -9.00 3.44 2.50
N VAL A 179 -8.55 2.20 2.33
CA VAL A 179 -7.50 1.85 1.37
C VAL A 179 -8.15 1.21 0.13
N ALA A 180 -7.72 1.62 -1.07
CA ALA A 180 -8.26 1.12 -2.34
C ALA A 180 -7.75 -0.27 -2.74
N ILE A 181 -6.73 -0.76 -2.03
CA ILE A 181 -5.99 -1.99 -2.27
C ILE A 181 -6.58 -3.08 -1.37
N PRO A 182 -6.67 -4.34 -1.82
CA PRO A 182 -7.08 -5.44 -0.95
C PRO A 182 -6.14 -5.56 0.25
N VAL A 183 -6.71 -5.59 1.45
CA VAL A 183 -5.98 -5.78 2.70
C VAL A 183 -6.41 -7.09 3.35
N PHE A 184 -5.42 -7.91 3.71
CA PHE A 184 -5.60 -9.16 4.43
C PHE A 184 -5.01 -9.01 5.82
N CYS A 185 -5.88 -8.94 6.82
CA CYS A 185 -5.47 -8.91 8.21
C CYS A 185 -5.47 -10.34 8.74
N MET A 186 -4.39 -10.72 9.44
CA MET A 186 -4.29 -12.06 10.02
C MET A 186 -5.41 -12.26 11.05
N ALA A 187 -5.92 -13.49 11.16
CA ALA A 187 -6.91 -13.82 12.18
C ALA A 187 -6.23 -13.89 13.56
N GLN A 188 -6.88 -13.29 14.57
CA GLN A 188 -6.51 -13.45 15.98
C GLN A 188 -6.74 -14.88 16.49
#